data_AF-A0A9E2U6P6-F1
#
_entry.id   AF-A0A9E2U6P6-F1
#
_cell.length_a   1.000
_cell.length_b   1.000
_cell.length_c   1.000
_cell.angle_alpha   90.00
_cell.angle_beta   90.00
_cell.angle_gamma   90.00
#
_symmetry.space_group_name_H-M   'P 1'
#
loop_
_entity.id
_entity.type
_entity.pdbx_description
1 polymer ?
#
loop_
_entity_poly.entity_id
_entity_poly.type
_entity_poly.pdbx_seq_one_letter_code
_entity_poly.pdbx_strand_id
1 'polypeptide(L)'
;KAELDISGAQDQLWEVFAESVRDFLKARPRPKIGGPVRPSGLPERLAMRERNLASELESLRQSKAIVETFYAGLSEEQRRHADQLLPQLFGF
;
A
#
# COMPACT_ATOMS: atom_id res chain seq x y z
N LYS A 1 4.29 13.61 -7.94
CA LYS A 1 4.78 13.98 -9.29
C LYS A 1 5.67 15.21 -9.23
N ALA A 2 5.15 16.40 -8.90
CA ALA A 2 5.95 17.62 -8.78
C ALA A 2 7.03 17.54 -7.68
N GLU A 3 6.72 16.92 -6.54
CA GLU A 3 7.67 16.81 -5.41
C GLU A 3 8.82 15.81 -5.64
N LEU A 4 8.66 14.90 -6.62
CA LEU A 4 9.64 13.87 -6.96
C LEU A 4 10.39 14.14 -8.27
N ASP A 5 10.14 15.31 -8.87
CA ASP A 5 10.68 15.71 -10.18
C ASP A 5 10.64 14.56 -11.21
N ILE A 6 9.48 13.91 -11.31
CA ILE A 6 9.26 12.81 -12.26
C ILE A 6 9.33 13.40 -13.67
N SER A 7 10.36 13.01 -14.42
CA SER A 7 10.52 13.41 -15.82
C SER A 7 9.44 12.78 -16.70
N GLY A 8 9.16 13.38 -17.86
CA GLY A 8 8.15 12.84 -18.80
C GLY A 8 8.42 11.40 -19.27
N ALA A 9 9.67 10.92 -19.22
CA ALA A 9 10.02 9.53 -19.50
C ALA A 9 9.60 8.54 -18.40
N GLN A 10 9.40 9.04 -17.17
CA GLN A 10 8.97 8.27 -16.00
C GLN A 10 7.46 8.40 -15.74
N ASP A 11 6.71 9.12 -16.59
CA ASP A 11 5.27 9.33 -16.41
C ASP A 11 4.48 8.03 -16.36
N GLN A 12 4.77 7.09 -17.26
CA GLN A 12 4.12 5.79 -17.28
C GLN A 12 4.38 4.99 -15.98
N LEU A 13 5.63 5.03 -15.49
CA LEU A 13 6.03 4.38 -14.23
C LEU A 13 5.32 5.04 -13.03
N TRP A 14 5.23 6.37 -13.04
CA TRP A 14 4.56 7.14 -12.01
C TRP A 14 3.04 6.87 -11.95
N GLU A 15 2.36 6.80 -13.10
CA GLU A 15 0.92 6.53 -13.11
C GLU A 15 0.60 5.13 -12.58
N VAL A 16 1.36 4.10 -12.99
CA VAL A 16 1.20 2.73 -12.47
C VAL A 16 1.43 2.68 -10.95
N PHE A 17 2.46 3.38 -10.47
CA PHE A 17 2.72 3.51 -9.04
C PHE A 17 1.58 4.24 -8.32
N ALA A 18 1.13 5.37 -8.86
CA ALA A 18 0.08 6.19 -8.25
C ALA A 18 -1.27 5.47 -8.19
N GLU A 19 -1.65 4.72 -9.23
CA GLU A 19 -2.83 3.87 -9.23
C GLU A 19 -2.74 2.79 -8.16
N SER A 20 -1.62 2.10 -8.09
CA SER A 20 -1.38 1.05 -7.09
C SER A 20 -1.45 1.59 -5.66
N VAL A 21 -0.87 2.77 -5.41
CA VAL A 21 -0.95 3.44 -4.09
C VAL A 21 -2.38 3.85 -3.78
N ARG A 22 -3.15 4.38 -4.74
CA ARG A 22 -4.57 4.71 -4.53
C ARG A 22 -5.37 3.47 -4.15
N ASP A 23 -5.11 2.34 -4.79
CA ASP A 23 -5.83 1.10 -4.50
C ASP A 23 -5.44 0.51 -3.14
N PHE A 24 -4.16 0.59 -2.76
CA PHE A 24 -3.71 0.28 -1.40
C PHE A 24 -4.43 1.16 -0.34
N LEU A 25 -4.51 2.47 -0.57
CA LEU A 25 -5.19 3.39 0.34
C LEU A 25 -6.71 3.16 0.42
N LYS A 26 -7.34 2.68 -0.66
CA LYS A 26 -8.76 2.26 -0.66
C LYS A 26 -8.97 0.93 0.05
N ALA A 27 -8.02 0.00 -0.08
CA ALA A 27 -8.09 -1.33 0.52
C ALA A 27 -7.89 -1.32 2.05
N ARG A 28 -7.33 -0.23 2.61
CA ARG A 28 -7.25 -0.05 4.06
C ARG A 28 -8.64 -0.23 4.69
N PRO A 29 -8.79 -1.17 5.64
CA PRO A 29 -10.07 -1.39 6.29
C PRO A 29 -10.47 -0.14 7.06
N ARG A 30 -11.41 0.63 6.50
CA ARG A 30 -12.10 1.66 7.27
C ARG A 30 -12.93 0.94 8.33
N PRO A 31 -12.92 1.39 9.60
CA PRO A 31 -13.80 0.81 10.60
C PRO A 31 -15.23 0.94 10.10
N LYS A 32 -15.83 -0.18 9.67
CA LYS A 32 -17.25 -0.22 9.31
C LYS A 32 -18.02 0.02 10.61
N ILE A 33 -18.61 1.21 10.74
CA ILE A 33 -19.58 1.55 11.79
C ILE A 33 -20.86 0.76 11.45
N GLY A 34 -20.84 -0.52 11.78
CA GLY A 34 -21.84 -1.49 11.37
C GLY A 34 -21.30 -2.87 11.64
N GLY A 35 -21.51 -3.35 12.87
CA GLY A 35 -20.88 -4.55 13.38
C GLY A 35 -21.20 -5.77 12.51
N PRO A 36 -20.19 -6.51 11.99
CA PRO A 36 -20.45 -7.81 11.40
C PRO A 36 -20.93 -8.76 12.49
N VAL A 37 -21.79 -9.70 12.10
CA VAL A 37 -22.25 -10.85 12.90
C VAL A 37 -21.09 -11.34 13.76
N ARG A 38 -21.18 -11.18 15.08
CA ARG A 38 -20.14 -11.65 16.00
C ARG A 38 -19.99 -13.16 15.79
N PRO A 39 -18.81 -13.68 15.44
CA PRO A 39 -18.62 -15.13 15.36
C PRO A 39 -18.95 -15.72 16.73
N SER A 40 -19.75 -16.78 16.71
CA SER A 40 -20.40 -17.39 17.88
C SER A 40 -19.43 -18.14 18.80
N GLY A 41 -18.18 -18.38 18.39
CA GLY A 41 -17.14 -19.04 19.19
C GLY A 41 -15.72 -18.48 18.99
N LEU A 42 -14.80 -18.84 19.90
CA LEU A 42 -13.39 -18.47 19.83
C LEU A 42 -12.67 -19.07 18.60
N PRO A 43 -12.89 -20.34 18.22
CA PRO A 43 -12.26 -20.91 17.02
C PRO A 43 -12.60 -20.15 15.74
N GLU A 44 -13.86 -19.77 15.54
CA GLU A 44 -14.32 -19.02 14.37
C GLU A 44 -13.72 -17.60 14.34
N ARG A 45 -13.55 -16.97 15.52
CA ARG A 45 -12.85 -15.68 15.64
C ARG A 45 -11.39 -15.79 15.23
N LEU A 46 -10.70 -16.85 15.65
CA LEU A 46 -9.31 -17.09 15.27
C LEU A 46 -9.18 -17.34 13.78
N ALA A 47 -10.02 -18.20 13.19
CA ALA A 47 -10.03 -18.46 11.75
C ALA A 47 -10.31 -17.19 10.93
N MET A 48 -11.27 -16.36 11.37
CA MET A 48 -11.54 -15.08 10.73
C MET A 48 -10.34 -14.12 10.82
N ARG A 49 -9.69 -14.05 11.99
CA ARG A 49 -8.50 -13.20 12.18
C ARG A 49 -7.31 -13.68 11.35
N GLU A 50 -7.08 -14.98 11.28
CA GLU A 50 -6.05 -15.58 10.44
C GLU A 50 -6.26 -15.24 8.96
N ARG A 51 -7.48 -15.40 8.45
CA ARG A 51 -7.83 -15.03 7.08
C ARG A 51 -7.59 -13.55 6.80
N ASN A 52 -7.94 -12.67 7.73
CA ASN A 52 -7.73 -11.23 7.58
C ASN A 52 -6.24 -10.90 7.57
N LEU A 53 -5.44 -11.46 8.49
CA LEU A 53 -3.99 -11.27 8.52
C LEU A 53 -3.31 -11.80 7.25
N ALA A 54 -3.75 -12.94 6.71
CA ALA A 54 -3.24 -13.46 5.46
C ALA A 54 -3.54 -12.52 4.28
N SER A 55 -4.74 -11.93 4.24
CA SER A 55 -5.12 -10.94 3.22
C SER A 55 -4.32 -9.64 3.35
N GLU A 56 -4.09 -9.17 4.57
CA GLU A 56 -3.27 -7.99 4.86
C GLU A 56 -1.81 -8.22 4.44
N LEU A 57 -1.26 -9.40 4.74
CA LEU A 57 0.10 -9.79 4.35
C LEU A 57 0.27 -9.82 2.83
N GLU A 58 -0.71 -10.37 2.10
CA GLU A 58 -0.64 -10.43 0.63
C GLU A 58 -0.71 -9.02 0.02
N SER A 59 -1.58 -8.16 0.56
CA SER A 59 -1.66 -6.75 0.15
C SER A 59 -0.35 -6.01 0.40
N LEU A 60 0.32 -6.29 1.53
CA LEU A 60 1.63 -5.71 1.85
C LEU A 60 2.71 -6.18 0.88
N ARG A 61 2.71 -7.47 0.49
CA ARG A 61 3.67 -8.02 -0.49
C ARG A 61 3.52 -7.38 -1.86
N GLN A 62 2.29 -7.19 -2.34
CA GLN A 62 2.02 -6.51 -3.60
C GLN A 62 2.50 -5.06 -3.56
N SER A 63 2.17 -4.35 -2.47
CA SER A 63 2.61 -2.96 -2.26
C SER A 63 4.14 -2.85 -2.26
N LYS A 64 4.82 -3.78 -1.58
CA LYS A 64 6.28 -3.84 -1.57
C LYS A 64 6.86 -4.01 -2.98
N ALA A 65 6.34 -4.96 -3.77
CA ALA A 65 6.84 -5.21 -5.13
C ALA A 65 6.68 -3.97 -6.05
N ILE A 66 5.56 -3.25 -5.92
CA ILE A 66 5.32 -2.01 -6.66
C ILE A 66 6.29 -0.91 -6.22
N VAL A 67 6.50 -0.74 -4.92
CA VAL A 67 7.47 0.23 -4.39
C VAL A 67 8.88 -0.11 -4.86
N GLU A 68 9.30 -1.37 -4.80
CA GLU A 68 10.63 -1.81 -5.28
C GLU A 68 10.80 -1.51 -6.77
N THR A 69 9.78 -1.77 -7.59
CA THR A 69 9.80 -1.47 -9.03
C THR A 69 9.90 0.04 -9.28
N PHE A 70 9.16 0.85 -8.51
CA PHE A 70 9.23 2.30 -8.59
C PHE A 70 10.62 2.81 -8.24
N TYR A 71 11.19 2.39 -7.09
CA TYR A 71 12.53 2.79 -6.64
C TYR A 71 13.63 2.37 -7.62
N ALA A 72 13.50 1.22 -8.29
CA ALA A 72 14.45 0.77 -9.30
C ALA A 72 14.57 1.76 -10.48
N GLY A 73 13.48 2.45 -10.84
CA GLY A 73 13.44 3.46 -11.90
C GLY A 73 13.81 4.88 -11.49
N LEU A 74 14.09 5.12 -10.20
CA LEU A 74 14.44 6.45 -9.68
C LEU A 74 15.96 6.69 -9.64
N SER A 75 16.36 7.94 -9.85
CA SER A 75 17.73 8.40 -9.56
C SER A 75 18.00 8.46 -8.05
N GLU A 76 19.26 8.58 -7.63
CA GLU A 76 19.61 8.71 -6.20
C GLU A 76 18.98 9.93 -5.52
N GLU A 77 18.80 11.03 -6.25
CA GLU A 77 18.14 12.24 -5.74
C GLU A 77 16.63 12.02 -5.57
N GLN A 78 15.98 11.42 -6.57
CA GLN A 78 14.56 11.06 -6.51
C GLN A 78 14.26 10.04 -5.41
N ARG A 79 15.17 9.06 -5.19
CA ARG A 79 15.05 8.10 -4.08
C ARG A 79 15.08 8.78 -2.72
N ARG A 80 16.02 9.72 -2.51
CA ARG A 80 16.08 10.50 -1.25
C ARG A 80 14.80 11.27 -0.98
N HIS A 81 14.17 11.84 -2.00
CA HIS A 81 12.88 12.51 -1.86
C HIS A 81 11.75 11.50 -1.60
N ALA A 82 11.77 10.36 -2.28
CA ALA A 82 10.79 9.28 -2.07
C ALA A 82 10.85 8.74 -0.64
N ASP A 83 12.05 8.57 -0.08
CA ASP A 83 12.26 8.13 1.30
C ASP A 83 11.73 9.12 2.34
N GLN A 84 11.58 10.41 2.00
CA GLN A 84 10.98 11.40 2.90
C GLN A 84 9.45 11.45 2.80
N LEU A 85 8.92 11.26 1.59
CA LEU A 85 7.48 11.44 1.30
C LEU A 85 6.67 10.16 1.48
N LEU A 86 7.20 9.03 1.02
CA LEU A 86 6.45 7.78 0.96
C LEU A 86 6.13 7.20 2.34
N PRO A 87 7.04 7.20 3.35
CA PRO A 87 6.69 6.69 4.68
C PRO A 87 5.45 7.36 5.28
N GLN A 88 5.27 8.67 5.07
CA GLN A 88 4.09 9.41 5.55
C GLN A 88 2.79 8.94 4.88
N LEU A 89 2.83 8.60 3.58
CA LEU A 89 1.69 8.05 2.83
C LEU A 89 1.32 6.64 3.29
N PHE A 90 2.32 5.83 3.65
CA PHE A 90 2.12 4.48 4.18
C PHE A 90 1.89 4.45 5.69
N GLY A 91 2.07 5.57 6.40
CA GLY A 91 1.87 5.68 7.85
C GLY A 91 2.91 4.92 8.67
N PHE A 92 4.16 4.90 8.20
CA PHE A 92 5.34 4.42 8.92
C PHE A 92 6.02 5.54 9.69
#